data_AF-A0A2S2GHY9-F1
#
_entry.id   AF-A0A2S2GHY9-F1
#
_cell.length_a   1.000
_cell.length_b   1.000
_cell.length_c   1.000
_cell.angle_alpha   90.00
_cell.angle_beta   90.00
_cell.angle_gamma   90.00
#
_symmetry.space_group_name_H-M   'P 1'
#
loop_
_entity.id
_entity.type
_entity.pdbx_description
1 polymer ?
#
loop_
_entity_poly.entity_id
_entity_poly.type
_entity_poly.pdbx_seq_one_letter_code
_entity_poly.pdbx_strand_id
1 'polypeptide(L)'
;MGLAPSAFPHDHHPPHFTLWPGAVVAVARIARIVPVVTLSNVSHWDERETDVAALLAPHLRAHHPSWQLGFTKPDPRAVQTVASLHDRDPAEVLHVGDSLDYDVRGALAAGAQALWITPRPPSAEALRLLAEHPGRVTVVPDLARAVGHIEQTVLPSPHTIRSTTP
;
A
#
# COMPACT_ATOMS: atom_id res chain seq x y z
N MET A 1 -18.46 14.14 -3.25
CA MET A 1 -17.72 15.38 -2.93
C MET A 1 -16.58 15.00 -2.01
N GLY A 2 -15.34 15.36 -2.33
CA GLY A 2 -14.14 15.06 -1.52
C GLY A 2 -13.97 16.04 -0.36
N LEU A 3 -13.04 15.75 0.54
CA LEU A 3 -12.65 16.64 1.62
C LEU A 3 -11.91 17.86 1.06
N ALA A 4 -12.31 19.06 1.48
CA ALA A 4 -11.58 20.28 1.16
C ALA A 4 -10.24 20.32 1.94
N PRO A 5 -9.18 20.97 1.42
CA PRO A 5 -7.89 21.07 2.11
C PRO A 5 -7.97 21.63 3.55
N SER A 6 -8.89 22.58 3.80
CA SER A 6 -9.11 23.19 5.11
C SER A 6 -9.91 22.32 6.09
N ALA A 7 -10.39 21.16 5.66
CA ALA A 7 -11.13 20.21 6.50
C ALA A 7 -10.26 19.03 6.94
N PHE A 8 -9.00 18.96 6.47
CA PHE A 8 -8.03 18.00 6.99
C PHE A 8 -7.59 18.41 8.40
N PRO A 9 -7.41 17.48 9.35
CA PRO A 9 -6.99 17.79 10.71
C PRO A 9 -5.73 18.69 10.75
N HIS A 10 -5.70 19.64 11.70
CA HIS A 10 -4.72 20.74 11.75
C HIS A 10 -3.96 20.82 13.09
N ASP A 11 -4.23 19.93 14.05
CA ASP A 11 -3.90 20.11 15.47
C ASP A 11 -2.67 19.30 15.95
N HIS A 12 -1.91 18.71 15.04
CA HIS A 12 -0.74 17.91 15.40
C HIS A 12 0.51 18.42 14.69
N HIS A 13 1.56 18.72 15.47
CA HIS A 13 2.92 18.71 14.94
C HIS A 13 3.25 17.27 14.58
N PRO A 14 3.47 16.93 13.30
CA PRO A 14 3.84 15.57 12.94
C PRO A 14 5.17 15.25 13.65
N PRO A 15 5.28 14.07 14.30
CA PRO A 15 6.56 13.63 14.83
C PRO A 15 7.60 13.58 13.72
N HIS A 16 8.89 13.65 14.07
CA HIS A 16 9.97 13.49 13.09
C HIS A 16 9.75 12.25 12.22
N PHE A 17 9.59 12.47 10.92
CA PHE A 17 9.42 11.39 9.97
C PHE A 17 10.75 10.68 9.75
N THR A 18 10.72 9.34 9.75
CA THR A 18 11.84 8.52 9.32
C THR A 18 11.30 7.31 8.59
N LEU A 19 11.89 6.99 7.43
CA LEU A 19 11.57 5.77 6.72
C LEU A 19 11.93 4.55 7.56
N TRP A 20 11.15 3.49 7.45
CA TRP A 20 11.55 2.20 8.02
C TRP A 20 12.90 1.76 7.48
N PRO A 21 13.74 1.11 8.31
CA PRO A 21 14.98 0.50 7.84
C PRO A 21 14.73 -0.39 6.60
N GLY A 22 15.43 -0.11 5.51
CA GLY A 22 15.31 -0.85 4.26
C GLY A 22 14.15 -0.44 3.34
N ALA A 23 13.34 0.57 3.67
CA ALA A 23 12.22 1.00 2.83
C ALA A 23 12.64 1.40 1.41
N VAL A 24 13.71 2.18 1.26
CA VAL A 24 14.24 2.58 -0.06
C VAL A 24 14.63 1.36 -0.89
N VAL A 25 15.34 0.39 -0.28
CA VAL A 25 15.75 -0.85 -0.96
C VAL A 25 14.54 -1.71 -1.33
N ALA A 26 13.53 -1.79 -0.46
CA ALA A 26 12.30 -2.54 -0.72
C ALA A 26 11.53 -1.96 -1.91
N VAL A 27 11.28 -0.65 -1.90
CA VAL A 27 10.60 0.05 -3.00
C VAL A 27 11.41 -0.07 -4.30
N ALA A 28 12.73 0.09 -4.25
CA ALA A 28 13.61 -0.07 -5.41
C ALA A 28 13.51 -1.44 -6.05
N ARG A 29 13.44 -2.51 -5.25
CA ARG A 29 13.29 -3.89 -5.74
C ARG A 29 11.93 -4.12 -6.38
N ILE A 30 10.86 -3.72 -5.69
CA ILE A 30 9.48 -3.91 -6.19
C ILE A 30 9.27 -3.11 -7.49
N ALA A 31 9.80 -1.88 -7.56
CA ALA A 31 9.68 -1.02 -8.74
C ALA A 31 10.31 -1.61 -10.02
N ARG A 32 11.19 -2.62 -9.90
CA ARG A 32 11.76 -3.32 -11.06
C ARG A 32 10.80 -4.30 -11.73
N ILE A 33 9.72 -4.69 -11.04
CA ILE A 33 8.79 -5.73 -11.50
C ILE A 33 7.34 -5.25 -11.59
N VAL A 34 6.96 -4.21 -10.84
CA VAL A 34 5.61 -3.65 -10.86
C VAL A 34 5.67 -2.13 -10.56
N PRO A 35 4.80 -1.30 -11.14
CA PRO A 35 4.73 0.12 -10.78
C PRO A 35 4.42 0.31 -9.29
N VAL A 36 5.18 1.18 -8.62
CA VAL A 36 4.95 1.53 -7.21
C VAL A 36 4.49 2.98 -7.09
N VAL A 37 3.44 3.19 -6.33
CA VAL A 37 2.89 4.51 -6.00
C VAL A 37 2.63 4.56 -4.50
N THR A 38 2.63 5.74 -3.90
CA THR A 38 2.30 5.89 -2.48
C THR A 38 0.92 6.53 -2.31
N LEU A 39 0.15 6.04 -1.34
CA LEU A 39 -1.09 6.65 -0.86
C LEU A 39 -1.01 6.86 0.65
N SER A 40 -0.89 8.11 1.09
CA SER A 40 -0.62 8.46 2.48
C SER A 40 -1.72 9.35 3.06
N ASN A 41 -2.19 9.04 4.27
CA ASN A 41 -3.07 9.91 5.04
C ASN A 41 -2.25 11.05 5.65
N VAL A 42 -2.05 12.12 4.89
CA VAL A 42 -1.29 13.30 5.29
C VAL A 42 -2.06 14.56 4.93
N SER A 43 -1.89 15.58 5.75
CA SER A 43 -2.32 16.94 5.49
C SER A 43 -1.31 17.68 4.60
N HIS A 44 -1.72 18.81 4.02
CA HIS A 44 -0.81 19.70 3.28
C HIS A 44 0.33 20.24 4.17
N TRP A 45 0.16 20.24 5.50
CA TRP A 45 1.19 20.70 6.44
C TRP A 45 2.28 19.64 6.64
N ASP A 46 1.91 18.36 6.67
CA ASP A 46 2.86 17.26 6.89
C ASP A 46 3.86 17.12 5.74
N GLU A 47 3.43 17.37 4.50
CA GLU A 47 4.28 17.25 3.30
C GLU A 47 5.35 18.36 3.22
N ARG A 48 5.14 19.51 3.88
CA ARG A 48 6.14 20.59 3.93
C ARG A 48 7.39 20.20 4.73
N GLU A 49 7.24 19.29 5.68
CA GLU A 49 8.31 18.86 6.58
C GLU A 49 9.05 17.62 6.03
N THR A 50 8.45 16.86 5.11
CA THR A 50 9.06 15.65 4.56
C THR A 50 8.59 15.37 3.14
N ASP A 51 9.55 15.40 2.22
CA ASP A 51 9.35 15.00 0.83
C ASP A 51 9.57 13.49 0.65
N VAL A 52 8.52 12.70 0.92
CA VAL A 52 8.54 11.23 0.74
C VAL A 52 8.83 10.84 -0.71
N ALA A 53 8.35 11.66 -1.67
CA ALA A 53 8.58 11.40 -3.09
C ALA A 53 10.07 11.49 -3.43
N ALA A 54 10.77 12.52 -2.93
CA ALA A 54 12.22 12.67 -3.10
C ALA A 54 13.00 11.55 -2.40
N LEU A 55 12.60 11.15 -1.18
CA LEU A 55 13.27 10.08 -0.43
C LEU A 55 13.18 8.71 -1.12
N LEU A 56 12.15 8.47 -1.93
CA LEU A 56 11.92 7.21 -2.64
C LEU A 56 12.18 7.31 -4.15
N ALA A 57 12.64 8.46 -4.65
CA ALA A 57 13.01 8.64 -6.05
C ALA A 57 14.24 7.78 -6.42
N PRO A 58 14.35 7.30 -7.68
CA PRO A 58 13.39 7.42 -8.78
C PRO A 58 12.37 6.28 -8.81
N HIS A 59 12.19 5.56 -7.70
CA HIS A 59 11.49 4.26 -7.69
C HIS A 59 9.97 4.37 -7.64
N LEU A 60 9.43 5.57 -7.41
CA LEU A 60 7.99 5.83 -7.43
C LEU A 60 7.52 6.33 -8.80
N ARG A 61 6.39 5.79 -9.25
CA ARG A 61 5.67 6.28 -10.43
C ARG A 61 4.86 7.55 -10.14
N ALA A 62 4.34 7.68 -8.91
CA ALA A 62 3.57 8.82 -8.43
C ALA A 62 3.49 8.85 -6.89
N HIS A 63 3.30 10.03 -6.33
CA HIS A 63 3.02 10.27 -4.91
C HIS A 63 1.61 10.86 -4.76
N HIS A 64 0.75 10.21 -3.95
CA HIS A 64 -0.65 10.62 -3.73
C HIS A 64 -0.94 10.89 -2.25
N PRO A 65 -0.68 12.11 -1.76
CA PRO A 65 -1.07 12.51 -0.41
C PRO A 65 -2.60 12.76 -0.36
N SER A 66 -3.25 12.32 0.72
CA SER A 66 -4.71 12.37 0.83
C SER A 66 -5.31 13.76 0.68
N TRP A 67 -4.58 14.81 1.09
CA TRP A 67 -5.04 16.20 0.97
C TRP A 67 -5.16 16.67 -0.49
N GLN A 68 -4.33 16.16 -1.39
CA GLN A 68 -4.44 16.41 -2.84
C GLN A 68 -5.53 15.53 -3.46
N LEU A 69 -5.66 14.30 -2.98
CA LEU A 69 -6.62 13.32 -3.49
C LEU A 69 -8.07 13.64 -3.09
N GLY A 70 -8.26 14.33 -1.95
CA GLY A 70 -9.57 14.66 -1.39
C GLY A 70 -10.25 13.50 -0.63
N PHE A 71 -9.56 12.37 -0.44
CA PHE A 71 -10.05 11.22 0.30
C PHE A 71 -8.95 10.65 1.19
N THR A 72 -9.29 10.25 2.41
CA THR A 72 -8.39 9.54 3.33
C THR A 72 -8.75 8.06 3.36
N LYS A 73 -7.75 7.20 3.54
CA LYS A 73 -8.02 5.84 4.01
C LYS A 73 -8.71 5.94 5.40
N PRO A 74 -9.73 5.13 5.71
CA PRO A 74 -10.15 3.92 5.01
C PRO A 74 -11.29 4.13 4.02
N ASP A 75 -11.58 5.38 3.60
CA ASP A 75 -12.59 5.62 2.56
C ASP A 75 -12.17 4.87 1.27
N PRO A 76 -13.01 3.97 0.74
CA PRO A 76 -12.67 3.18 -0.45
C PRO A 76 -12.35 4.06 -1.66
N ARG A 77 -12.89 5.29 -1.71
CA ARG A 77 -12.61 6.25 -2.77
C ARG A 77 -11.14 6.65 -2.84
N ALA A 78 -10.38 6.57 -1.75
CA ALA A 78 -8.95 6.87 -1.77
C ALA A 78 -8.19 5.87 -2.67
N VAL A 79 -8.36 4.57 -2.45
CA VAL A 79 -7.71 3.53 -3.25
C VAL A 79 -8.29 3.49 -4.67
N GLN A 80 -9.61 3.62 -4.82
CA GLN A 80 -10.27 3.66 -6.14
C GLN A 80 -9.79 4.83 -7.01
N THR A 81 -9.62 6.01 -6.43
CA THR A 81 -9.11 7.19 -7.15
C THR A 81 -7.67 6.96 -7.58
N VAL A 82 -6.82 6.42 -6.71
CA VAL A 82 -5.43 6.08 -7.09
C VAL A 82 -5.40 5.05 -8.21
N ALA A 83 -6.20 3.98 -8.13
CA ALA A 83 -6.29 2.98 -9.20
C ALA A 83 -6.71 3.62 -10.54
N SER A 84 -7.75 4.46 -10.52
CA SER A 84 -8.24 5.16 -11.71
C SER A 84 -7.21 6.12 -12.31
N LEU A 85 -6.40 6.81 -11.49
CA LEU A 85 -5.33 7.70 -11.99
C LEU A 85 -4.21 6.95 -12.73
N HIS A 86 -4.15 5.62 -12.57
CA HIS A 86 -3.17 4.75 -13.23
C HIS A 86 -3.83 3.76 -14.20
N ASP A 87 -5.09 4.00 -14.58
CA ASP A 87 -5.86 3.17 -15.51
C ASP A 87 -5.95 1.70 -15.09
N ARG A 88 -6.13 1.44 -13.78
CA ARG A 88 -6.26 0.10 -13.21
C ARG A 88 -7.62 -0.13 -12.59
N ASP A 89 -8.07 -1.38 -12.64
CA ASP A 89 -9.17 -1.84 -11.79
C ASP A 89 -8.66 -1.97 -10.33
N PRO A 90 -9.43 -1.55 -9.31
CA PRO A 90 -9.05 -1.76 -7.92
C PRO A 90 -8.67 -3.20 -7.59
N ALA A 91 -9.26 -4.21 -8.23
CA ALA A 91 -8.93 -5.62 -8.03
C ALA A 91 -7.50 -5.99 -8.45
N GLU A 92 -6.88 -5.21 -9.35
CA GLU A 92 -5.48 -5.35 -9.77
C GLU A 92 -4.50 -4.67 -8.80
N VAL A 93 -5.00 -3.91 -7.81
CA VAL A 93 -4.17 -3.19 -6.84
C VAL A 93 -3.87 -4.07 -5.63
N LEU A 94 -2.59 -4.14 -5.27
CA LEU A 94 -2.13 -4.62 -3.97
C LEU A 94 -1.73 -3.41 -3.11
N HIS A 95 -2.53 -3.11 -2.09
CA HIS A 95 -2.22 -2.05 -1.14
C HIS A 95 -1.33 -2.60 -0.01
N VAL A 96 -0.18 -1.98 0.20
CA VAL A 96 0.82 -2.41 1.20
C VAL A 96 0.87 -1.40 2.34
N GLY A 97 0.68 -1.86 3.57
CA GLY A 97 0.71 -0.98 4.74
C GLY A 97 0.64 -1.72 6.08
N ASP A 98 0.70 -0.97 7.17
CA ASP A 98 0.84 -1.49 8.54
C ASP A 98 -0.43 -1.32 9.38
N SER A 99 -1.34 -0.44 8.95
CA SER A 99 -2.61 -0.22 9.62
C SER A 99 -3.67 -1.20 9.17
N LEU A 100 -4.17 -2.03 10.09
CA LEU A 100 -5.34 -2.87 9.83
C LEU A 100 -6.55 -2.02 9.40
N ASP A 101 -6.78 -0.90 10.08
CA ASP A 101 -7.95 -0.07 9.84
C ASP A 101 -7.81 0.76 8.57
N TYR A 102 -6.68 1.45 8.36
CA TYR A 102 -6.51 2.31 7.20
C TYR A 102 -6.12 1.54 5.94
N ASP A 103 -5.12 0.68 6.02
CA ASP A 103 -4.53 0.04 4.84
C ASP A 103 -5.31 -1.21 4.43
N VAL A 104 -5.59 -2.11 5.38
CA VAL A 104 -6.24 -3.40 5.07
C VAL A 104 -7.72 -3.20 4.79
N ARG A 105 -8.49 -2.65 5.75
CA ARG A 105 -9.93 -2.44 5.55
C ARG A 105 -10.21 -1.47 4.41
N GLY A 106 -9.41 -0.41 4.27
CA GLY A 106 -9.53 0.55 3.16
C GLY A 106 -9.35 -0.10 1.79
N ALA A 107 -8.33 -0.95 1.64
CA ALA A 107 -8.10 -1.69 0.40
C ALA A 107 -9.22 -2.68 0.10
N LEU A 108 -9.64 -3.48 1.09
CA LEU A 108 -10.73 -4.44 0.93
C LEU A 108 -12.04 -3.76 0.53
N ALA A 109 -12.40 -2.66 1.19
CA ALA A 109 -13.60 -1.89 0.88
C ALA A 109 -13.57 -1.28 -0.53
N ALA A 110 -12.38 -0.96 -1.04
CA ALA A 110 -12.18 -0.47 -2.40
C ALA A 110 -12.27 -1.57 -3.47
N GLY A 111 -12.29 -2.84 -3.08
CA GLY A 111 -12.20 -3.98 -3.98
C GLY A 111 -10.76 -4.40 -4.30
N ALA A 112 -9.75 -3.85 -3.62
CA ALA A 112 -8.34 -4.17 -3.79
C ALA A 112 -7.85 -5.32 -2.88
N GLN A 113 -6.65 -5.82 -3.15
CA GLN A 113 -5.96 -6.77 -2.28
C GLN A 113 -5.11 -6.01 -1.26
N ALA A 114 -4.80 -6.63 -0.12
CA ALA A 114 -3.97 -6.01 0.92
C ALA A 114 -2.79 -6.91 1.29
N LEU A 115 -1.63 -6.28 1.53
CA LEU A 115 -0.49 -6.90 2.19
C LEU A 115 -0.25 -6.14 3.51
N TRP A 116 -0.60 -6.79 4.61
CA TRP A 116 -0.49 -6.23 5.95
C TRP A 116 0.87 -6.55 6.58
N ILE A 117 1.64 -5.52 6.86
CA ILE A 117 2.92 -5.63 7.56
C ILE A 117 2.69 -5.43 9.06
N THR A 118 2.81 -6.49 9.84
CA THR A 118 2.69 -6.43 11.30
C THR A 118 3.64 -7.42 11.97
N PRO A 119 4.53 -6.98 12.87
CA PRO A 119 5.37 -7.89 13.65
C PRO A 119 4.58 -8.59 14.76
N ARG A 120 3.33 -8.16 15.01
CA ARG A 120 2.47 -8.67 16.07
C ARG A 120 1.55 -9.76 15.53
N PRO A 121 1.25 -10.80 16.33
CA PRO A 121 0.19 -11.74 16.01
C PRO A 121 -1.14 -11.00 15.76
N PRO A 122 -1.93 -11.41 14.75
CA PRO A 122 -3.25 -10.83 14.49
C PRO A 122 -4.16 -10.95 15.72
N SER A 123 -4.90 -9.87 16.01
CA SER A 123 -5.97 -9.90 17.03
C SER A 123 -7.11 -10.82 16.59
N ALA A 124 -8.01 -11.19 17.51
CA ALA A 124 -9.22 -11.95 17.17
C ALA A 124 -10.08 -11.23 16.11
N GLU A 125 -10.14 -9.90 16.16
CA GLU A 125 -10.83 -9.09 15.16
C GLU A 125 -10.14 -9.18 13.78
N ALA A 126 -8.81 -9.07 13.75
CA ALA A 126 -8.06 -9.22 12.51
C ALA A 126 -8.26 -10.61 11.92
N LEU A 127 -8.21 -11.67 12.73
CA LEU A 127 -8.45 -13.04 12.27
C LEU A 127 -9.84 -13.22 11.65
N ARG A 128 -10.89 -12.59 12.21
CA ARG A 128 -12.23 -12.60 11.63
C ARG A 128 -12.26 -11.91 10.27
N LEU A 129 -11.65 -10.73 10.16
CA LEU A 129 -11.54 -10.01 8.89
C LEU A 129 -10.83 -10.85 7.83
N LEU A 130 -9.71 -11.50 8.18
CA LEU A 130 -8.99 -12.39 7.26
C LEU A 130 -9.85 -13.57 6.80
N ALA A 131 -10.66 -14.14 7.71
CA ALA A 131 -11.56 -15.25 7.39
C ALA A 131 -12.73 -14.84 6.47
N GLU A 132 -13.22 -13.60 6.60
CA GLU A 132 -14.26 -13.03 5.73
C GLU A 132 -13.73 -12.72 4.31
N HIS A 133 -12.42 -12.55 4.16
CA HIS A 133 -11.77 -12.18 2.90
C HIS A 133 -10.66 -13.19 2.50
N PRO A 134 -11.00 -14.46 2.26
CA PRO A 134 -10.02 -15.51 2.00
C PRO A 134 -9.20 -15.20 0.74
N GLY A 135 -7.87 -15.25 0.86
CA GLY A 135 -6.93 -15.01 -0.24
C GLY A 135 -6.81 -13.55 -0.69
N ARG A 136 -7.46 -12.60 -0.02
CA ARG A 136 -7.41 -11.17 -0.36
C ARG A 136 -6.45 -10.36 0.51
N VAL A 137 -6.01 -10.94 1.63
CA VAL A 137 -5.07 -10.32 2.55
C VAL A 137 -3.90 -11.27 2.82
N THR A 138 -2.69 -10.82 2.53
CA THR A 138 -1.45 -11.47 2.96
C THR A 138 -0.93 -10.77 4.21
N VAL A 139 -0.56 -11.53 5.23
CA VAL A 139 0.05 -10.98 6.46
C VAL A 139 1.53 -11.35 6.49
N VAL A 140 2.40 -10.36 6.70
CA VAL A 140 3.85 -10.56 6.82
C VAL A 140 4.41 -9.76 8.01
N PRO A 141 5.54 -10.19 8.60
CA PRO A 141 6.10 -9.52 9.78
C PRO A 141 6.86 -8.23 9.48
N ASP A 142 7.40 -8.08 8.26
CA ASP A 142 8.34 -7.01 7.92
C ASP A 142 8.41 -6.74 6.40
N LEU A 143 9.14 -5.67 6.02
CA LEU A 143 9.36 -5.28 4.64
C LEU A 143 10.09 -6.34 3.80
N ALA A 144 11.04 -7.08 4.39
CA ALA A 144 11.79 -8.08 3.64
C ALA A 144 10.88 -9.23 3.18
N ARG A 145 9.96 -9.66 4.05
CA ARG A 145 8.92 -10.64 3.73
C ARG A 145 7.88 -10.09 2.77
N ALA A 146 7.52 -8.80 2.87
CA ALA A 146 6.63 -8.14 1.91
C ALA A 146 7.21 -8.18 0.49
N VAL A 147 8.48 -7.78 0.33
CA VAL A 147 9.18 -7.80 -0.96
C VAL A 147 9.24 -9.23 -1.52
N GLY A 148 9.64 -10.21 -0.71
CA GLY A 148 9.73 -11.60 -1.15
C GLY A 148 8.39 -12.17 -1.60
N HIS A 149 7.29 -11.81 -0.93
CA HIS A 149 5.95 -12.21 -1.35
C HIS A 149 5.56 -11.58 -2.69
N ILE A 150 5.77 -10.27 -2.86
CA ILE A 150 5.43 -9.57 -4.11
C ILE A 150 6.23 -10.12 -5.30
N GLU A 151 7.53 -10.37 -5.11
CA GLU A 151 8.38 -10.97 -6.13
C GLU A 151 7.86 -12.36 -6.56
N GLN A 152 7.41 -13.19 -5.62
CA GLN A 152 6.87 -14.53 -5.92
C GLN A 152 5.49 -14.49 -6.58
N THR A 153 4.66 -13.48 -6.26
CA THR A 153 3.32 -13.34 -6.83
C THR A 153 3.36 -12.76 -8.25
N VAL A 154 4.28 -11.83 -8.54
CA VAL A 154 4.38 -11.15 -9.85
C VAL A 154 5.26 -11.92 -10.84
N LEU A 155 6.33 -12.58 -10.38
CA LEU A 155 7.20 -13.36 -11.26
C LEU A 155 6.67 -14.79 -11.40
N PRO A 156 6.40 -15.28 -12.63
CA PRO A 156 6.03 -16.67 -12.82
C PRO A 156 7.17 -17.59 -12.36
N SER A 157 6.82 -18.67 -11.66
CA SER A 157 7.78 -19.73 -11.33
C SER A 157 8.40 -20.30 -12.62
N PRO A 158 9.73 -20.43 -12.74
CA PRO A 158 10.38 -21.02 -13.93
C PRO A 158 10.15 -22.53 -14.10
N HIS A 159 9.18 -23.14 -13.40
CA HIS A 159 8.90 -24.57 -13.46
C HIS A 159 7.44 -24.86 -13.80
N THR A 160 7.10 -24.75 -15.08
CA THR A 160 6.16 -25.67 -15.73
C THR A 160 6.58 -25.83 -17.20
N ILE A 161 7.73 -26.46 -17.42
CA ILE A 161 7.94 -27.22 -18.66
C ILE A 161 7.36 -28.59 -18.34
N ARG A 162 6.08 -28.82 -18.69
CA ARG A 162 5.59 -30.20 -18.79
C ARG A 162 6.40 -30.85 -19.89
N SER A 163 7.32 -31.72 -19.50
CA SER A 163 7.97 -32.69 -20.38
C SER A 163 6.87 -33.57 -20.97
N THR A 164 6.40 -33.21 -22.16
CA THR A 164 5.78 -34.18 -23.06
C THR A 164 6.91 -34.76 -23.88
N THR A 165 7.32 -35.96 -23.50
CA THR A 165 8.25 -36.80 -24.24
C THR A 165 7.53 -38.13 -24.50
N PRO A 166 7.87 -38.80 -25.60
CA PRO A 166 7.55 -38.47 -26.99
C PRO A 166 6.28 -39.20 -27.49
#